data_AF-A0A661BEA9-F1
#
_entry.id   AF-A0A661BEA9-F1
#
_cell.length_a   1.000
_cell.length_b   1.000
_cell.length_c   1.000
_cell.angle_alpha   90.00
_cell.angle_beta   90.00
_cell.angle_gamma   90.00
#
_symmetry.space_group_name_H-M   'P 1'
#
loop_
_entity.id
_entity.type
_entity.pdbx_description
1 polymer ?
#
loop_
_entity_poly.entity_id
_entity_poly.type
_entity_poly.pdbx_seq_one_letter_code
_entity_poly.pdbx_strand_id
1 'polypeptide(L)' 'MKQIAIISGKGGTGKTTLTASLARIIPDKVMVDADVDASNLELLTDAKISSKEKYTEGKFALINNDKCTSCG' A
#
# COMPACT_ATOMS: atom_id res chain seq x y z
N MET A 1 -4.58 -20.42 -14.69
CA MET A 1 -4.03 -19.34 -13.83
C MET A 1 -5.11 -18.95 -12.84
N LYS A 2 -4.80 -18.82 -11.54
CA LYS A 2 -5.79 -18.44 -10.52
C LYS A 2 -5.51 -17.00 -10.06
N GLN A 3 -6.56 -16.23 -9.83
CA GLN A 3 -6.50 -14.87 -9.31
C GLN A 3 -7.29 -14.80 -8.01
N ILE A 4 -6.72 -14.17 -6.99
CA ILE A 4 -7.32 -14.05 -5.66
C ILE A 4 -7.29 -12.57 -5.29
N ALA A 5 -8.45 -11.98 -5.04
CA ALA A 5 -8.58 -10.63 -4.53
C ALA A 5 -8.93 -10.68 -3.03
N ILE A 6 -8.14 -9.98 -2.20
CA ILE A 6 -8.39 -9.85 -0.77
C ILE A 6 -8.93 -8.45 -0.51
N ILE A 7 -10.21 -8.37 -0.17
CA ILE A 7 -10.94 -7.11 0.03
C ILE A 7 -11.46 -6.99 1.47
N SER A 8 -11.70 -5.76 1.94
CA SER A 8 -12.33 -5.51 3.25
C SER A 8 -13.00 -4.14 3.26
N GLY A 9 -14.04 -3.96 4.06
CA GLY A 9 -14.78 -2.69 4.15
C GLY A 9 -14.18 -1.60 5.05
N LYS A 10 -13.06 -1.84 5.75
CA LYS A 10 -12.42 -0.85 6.64
C LYS A 10 -10.89 -0.93 6.58
N GLY A 11 -10.22 0.17 6.92
CA GLY A 11 -8.78 0.18 7.22
C GLY A 11 -8.45 -0.59 8.50
N GLY A 12 -7.26 -1.16 8.60
CA GLY A 12 -6.80 -1.87 9.82
C GLY A 12 -7.35 -3.29 10.02
N THR A 13 -8.07 -3.86 9.05
CA THR A 13 -8.67 -5.21 9.13
C THR A 13 -7.69 -6.36 8.86
N GLY A 14 -6.40 -6.07 8.65
CA GLY A 14 -5.37 -7.08 8.43
C GLY A 14 -5.26 -7.64 7.00
N LYS A 15 -5.87 -6.99 6.00
CA LYS A 15 -5.76 -7.39 4.57
C LYS A 15 -4.31 -7.65 4.13
N THR A 16 -3.41 -6.71 4.42
CA THR A 16 -2.00 -6.78 4.02
C THR A 16 -1.29 -7.95 4.71
N THR A 17 -1.52 -8.14 6.01
CA THR A 17 -0.96 -9.25 6.79
C THR A 17 -1.41 -10.60 6.25
N LEU A 18 -2.71 -10.76 5.99
CA LEU A 18 -3.26 -11.98 5.41
C LEU A 18 -2.69 -12.24 4.01
N THR A 19 -2.60 -11.20 3.18
CA THR A 19 -2.07 -11.28 1.81
C THR A 19 -0.61 -11.74 1.82
N ALA A 20 0.25 -11.12 2.62
CA ALA A 20 1.66 -11.50 2.75
C ALA A 20 1.82 -12.93 3.28
N SER A 21 1.00 -13.33 4.25
CA SER A 21 1.05 -14.69 4.83
C SER A 21 0.66 -15.75 3.81
N LEU A 22 -0.42 -15.51 3.05
CA LEU A 22 -0.86 -16.39 1.97
C LEU A 22 0.19 -16.46 0.86
N ALA A 23 0.77 -15.31 0.50
CA ALA A 23 1.82 -15.24 -0.49
C ALA A 23 3.01 -16.12 -0.11
N ARG A 24 3.40 -16.18 1.17
CA ARG A 24 4.56 -16.98 1.60
C ARG A 24 4.43 -18.49 1.35
N ILE A 25 3.21 -19.02 1.31
CA ILE A 25 2.95 -20.45 1.05
C ILE A 25 2.61 -20.77 -0.42
N ILE A 26 2.35 -19.76 -1.25
CA ILE A 26 2.06 -19.93 -2.67
C ILE A 26 3.36 -19.76 -3.48
N PRO A 27 3.86 -20.81 -4.17
CA PRO A 27 4.99 -20.68 -5.10
C PRO A 27 4.55 -19.96 -6.37
N ASP A 28 5.51 -19.40 -7.12
CA ASP A 28 5.32 -18.83 -8.47
C ASP A 28 4.12 -17.87 -8.59
N LYS A 29 4.19 -16.78 -7.84
CA LYS A 29 3.10 -15.80 -7.68
C LYS A 29 3.51 -14.40 -8.14
N VAL A 30 2.49 -13.63 -8.51
CA VAL A 30 2.57 -12.18 -8.63
C VAL A 30 1.74 -11.58 -7.52
N MET A 31 2.29 -10.58 -6.84
CA MET A 31 1.59 -9.83 -5.80
C MET A 31 1.35 -8.41 -6.30
N VAL A 32 0.18 -7.87 -5.99
CA VAL A 32 -0.19 -6.48 -6.30
C VAL A 32 -0.80 -5.90 -5.03
N ASP A 33 -0.24 -4.79 -4.57
CA ASP A 33 -0.88 -3.96 -3.56
C ASP A 33 -1.72 -2.90 -4.28
N ALA A 34 -3.04 -2.98 -4.14
CA ALA A 34 -3.99 -2.09 -4.83
C ALA A 34 -4.47 -0.94 -3.92
N ASP A 35 -3.87 -0.78 -2.74
CA ASP A 35 -4.09 0.38 -1.87
C ASP A 35 -3.21 1.55 -2.34
N VAL A 36 -3.81 2.50 -3.07
CA VAL A 36 -3.10 3.66 -3.64
C VAL A 36 -2.63 4.62 -2.54
N ASP A 37 -3.45 4.80 -1.50
CA ASP A 37 -3.19 5.77 -0.43
C ASP A 37 -2.11 5.28 0.54
N ALA A 38 -2.07 3.97 0.82
CA ALA A 38 -1.19 3.39 1.83
C ALA A 38 -0.76 1.96 1.48
N SER A 39 -0.09 1.77 0.34
CA SER A 39 0.52 0.47 0.01
C SER A 39 1.51 0.05 1.09
N ASN A 40 1.32 -1.14 1.66
CA ASN A 40 2.06 -1.63 2.82
C ASN A 40 2.69 -3.02 2.60
N LEU A 41 2.48 -3.65 1.45
CA LEU A 41 2.96 -5.01 1.21
C LEU A 41 4.50 -5.10 1.20
N GLU A 42 5.19 -4.03 0.78
CA GLU A 42 6.66 -3.96 0.83
C GLU A 42 7.22 -4.10 2.25
N LEU A 43 6.45 -3.72 3.29
CA LEU A 43 6.89 -3.83 4.69
C LEU A 43 6.97 -5.28 5.18
N LEU A 44 6.22 -6.19 4.55
CA LEU A 44 6.10 -7.60 4.95
C LEU A 44 6.76 -8.56 3.96
N THR A 45 7.42 -8.04 2.93
CA THR A 45 8.05 -8.83 1.88
C THR A 45 9.49 -8.36 1.69
N ASP A 46 10.38 -9.27 1.28
CA ASP A 46 11.77 -8.92 0.94
C ASP A 46 11.86 -8.29 -0.47
N ALA A 47 10.86 -7.49 -0.84
CA ALA A 47 10.76 -6.90 -2.17
C ALA A 47 11.92 -5.93 -2.40
N LYS A 48 12.58 -6.08 -3.55
CA LYS A 48 13.60 -5.14 -4.02
C LYS A 48 13.03 -4.32 -5.14
N ILE A 49 13.27 -3.02 -5.08
CA ILE A 49 12.84 -2.08 -6.10
C ILE A 49 13.65 -2.34 -7.38
N SER A 50 12.97 -2.81 -8.42
CA SER A 50 13.55 -3.04 -9.75
C SER A 50 13.41 -1.83 -10.67
N SER A 51 12.32 -1.09 -10.55
CA SER A 51 12.04 0.14 -11.30
C SER A 51 11.15 1.07 -10.49
N LYS A 52 11.19 2.36 -10.83
CA LYS A 52 10.27 3.39 -10.31
C LYS A 52 9.86 4.30 -11.44
N GLU A 53 8.59 4.69 -11.44
CA GLU A 53 8.07 5.70 -12.33
C GLU A 53 7.57 6.89 -11.51
N LYS A 54 7.61 8.09 -12.09
CA LYS A 54 7.01 9.25 -11.43
C LYS A 54 5.50 9.10 -11.48
N TYR A 55 4.88 9.09 -10.30
CA TYR A 55 3.44 9.16 -10.13
C TYR A 55 3.07 10.51 -9.53
N THR A 56 2.05 11.16 -10.09
CA THR A 56 1.50 12.41 -9.58
C THR A 56 0.00 12.24 -9.45
N GLU A 57 -0.52 12.43 -8.24
CA GLU A 57 -1.95 12.37 -7.97
C GLU A 57 -2.47 13.71 -7.47
N GLY A 58 -3.66 14.10 -7.95
CA GLY A 58 -4.53 15.09 -7.32
C GLY A 58 -3.91 16.44 -6.96
N LYS A 59 -4.57 17.12 -6.02
CA LYS A 59 -4.08 18.35 -5.38
C LYS A 59 -3.73 18.00 -3.95
N PHE A 60 -2.49 18.25 -3.55
CA PHE A 60 -2.07 18.10 -2.16
C PHE A 60 -2.49 19.34 -1.36
N ALA A 61 -2.98 19.12 -0.15
CA ALA A 61 -3.17 20.20 0.81
C ALA A 61 -1.80 20.75 1.21
N LEU A 62 -1.66 22.08 1.20
CA LEU A 62 -0.47 22.77 1.68
C LEU A 62 -0.82 23.48 2.98
N ILE A 63 0.10 23.44 3.94
CA ILE A 63 -0.05 24.20 5.18
C ILE A 63 0.03 25.69 4.82
N ASN A 64 -1.03 26.42 5.15
CA ASN A 64 -1.00 27.88 5.12
C ASN A 64 -0.25 28.37 6.38
N ASN A 65 1.02 28.73 6.20
CA ASN A 65 1.89 29.16 7.31
C ASN A 65 1.38 30.41 8.04
N ASP A 66 0.61 31.28 7.38
CA ASP A 66 0.05 32.48 8.01
C ASP A 66 -1.10 32.15 8.98
N LYS A 67 -1.76 31.00 8.78
CA LYS A 67 -2.88 30.53 9.61
C LYS A 67 -2.50 29.40 10.56
N CYS A 68 -1.35 28.77 10.35
CA CYS A 68 -0.92 27.61 11.12
C CYS A 68 -0.44 28.04 12.51
N THR A 69 -0.92 27.37 13.55
CA THR A 69 -0.47 27.57 14.95
C THR A 69 0.50 26.50 15.42
N SER A 70 0.97 25.62 14.53
CA SER A 70 1.90 24.51 14.83
C SER A 70 1.42 23.58 15.96
N CYS A 71 0.13 23.23 15.96
CA CYS A 71 -0.46 22.43 17.03
C CYS A 71 -0.11 20.93 17.03
N GLY A 72 0.45 20.42 15.93
CA GLY A 72 0.69 18.98 15.75
C GLY A 72 -0.59 18.26 15.34
#